data_AF-V3ZVS7-F1
#
_entry.id   AF-V3ZVS7-F1
#
_cell.length_a   1.000
_cell.length_b   1.000
_cell.length_c   1.000
_cell.angle_alpha   90.00
_cell.angle_beta   90.00
_cell.angle_gamma   90.00
#
_symmetry.space_group_name_H-M   'P 1'
#
loop_
_entity.id
_entity.type
_entity.pdbx_description
1 polymer ?
#
loop_
_entity_poly.entity_id
_entity_poly.type
_entity_poly.pdbx_seq_one_letter_code
_entity_poly.pdbx_strand_id
1 'polypeptide(L)'
;SGLNREVVKWLQSLDLTWQIKTPKWDLTNGYLIAEIFSWYFPQDIQMHMYYDGTSLEPKTKNWNLLKNFFKRHRIDIPPEYISGTIHCKEGAATLLIEKVYEILTNRQVKKVVELPKDNFTDQAYQENLPLHARSTASKAIKNNLRITEIMEDQNLILNSQKAQKIISDHVENRRDERVCYPGRFHVKPTAGELCIR
;
A
#
# COMPACT_ATOMS: atom_id res chain seq x y z
N SER A 1 -9.70 12.99 -1.32
CA SER A 1 -9.86 11.54 -1.08
C SER A 1 -10.08 10.86 -2.42
N GLY A 2 -9.20 9.95 -2.83
CA GLY A 2 -9.26 9.29 -4.14
C GLY A 2 -10.25 8.12 -4.22
N LEU A 3 -11.26 8.08 -3.34
CA LEU A 3 -12.27 7.02 -3.31
C LEU A 3 -13.34 7.24 -4.39
N ASN A 4 -13.83 6.15 -4.97
CA ASN A 4 -15.00 6.23 -5.85
C ASN A 4 -16.23 6.78 -5.10
N ARG A 5 -17.01 7.64 -5.77
CA ARG A 5 -18.20 8.30 -5.22
C ARG A 5 -19.21 7.31 -4.66
N GLU A 6 -19.36 6.14 -5.30
CA GLU A 6 -20.29 5.10 -4.85
C GLU A 6 -19.88 4.52 -3.48
N VAL A 7 -18.58 4.31 -3.28
CA VAL A 7 -18.01 3.84 -2.01
C VAL A 7 -18.19 4.90 -0.93
N VAL A 8 -17.95 6.18 -1.23
CA VAL A 8 -18.16 7.27 -0.26
C VAL A 8 -19.62 7.35 0.19
N LYS A 9 -20.58 7.28 -0.74
CA LYS A 9 -22.01 7.29 -0.39
C LYS A 9 -22.39 6.08 0.46
N TRP A 10 -21.85 4.91 0.15
CA TRP A 10 -22.07 3.70 0.93
C TRP A 10 -21.51 3.84 2.35
N LEU A 11 -20.27 4.31 2.50
CA LEU A 11 -19.69 4.56 3.84
C LEU A 11 -20.49 5.58 4.64
N GLN A 12 -21.05 6.61 3.99
CA GLN A 12 -21.92 7.60 4.63
C GLN A 12 -23.30 7.04 5.00
N SER A 13 -23.76 5.99 4.33
CA SER A 13 -25.01 5.30 4.68
C SER A 13 -24.85 4.33 5.85
N LEU A 14 -23.62 4.00 6.21
CA LEU A 14 -23.31 3.26 7.44
C LEU A 14 -23.19 4.27 8.58
N ASP A 15 -23.95 4.09 9.66
CA ASP A 15 -23.83 4.91 10.87
C ASP A 15 -22.58 4.48 11.66
N LEU A 16 -21.40 4.74 11.09
CA LEU A 16 -20.11 4.48 11.73
C LEU A 16 -19.84 5.49 12.84
N THR A 17 -19.13 5.05 13.88
CA THR A 17 -18.71 5.88 15.01
C THR A 17 -17.88 7.08 14.54
N TRP A 18 -17.03 6.88 13.53
CA TRP A 18 -16.29 7.97 12.88
C TRP A 18 -16.40 7.94 11.36
N GLN A 19 -16.49 9.15 10.79
CA GLN A 19 -16.46 9.34 9.35
C GLN A 19 -15.05 9.11 8.79
N ILE A 20 -14.95 8.26 7.77
CA ILE A 20 -13.70 8.01 7.03
C ILE A 20 -13.48 9.18 6.07
N LYS A 21 -12.61 10.11 6.44
CA LYS A 21 -12.22 11.26 5.59
C LYS A 21 -11.01 10.92 4.75
N THR A 22 -10.06 10.24 5.37
CA THR A 22 -8.72 9.94 4.86
C THR A 22 -8.42 8.47 5.07
N PRO A 23 -8.86 7.59 4.15
CA PRO A 23 -8.81 6.14 4.31
C PRO A 23 -7.42 5.61 4.69
N LYS A 24 -6.38 6.24 4.15
CA LYS A 24 -4.98 5.93 4.42
C LYS A 24 -4.62 5.91 5.92
N TRP A 25 -5.21 6.81 6.71
CA TRP A 25 -4.90 6.93 8.14
C TRP A 25 -6.02 6.33 9.00
N ASP A 26 -7.26 6.57 8.60
CA ASP A 26 -8.43 6.21 9.39
C ASP A 26 -8.62 4.69 9.45
N LEU A 27 -8.26 3.97 8.37
CA LEU A 27 -8.43 2.52 8.28
C LEU A 27 -7.23 1.72 8.80
N THR A 28 -6.10 2.38 9.11
CA THR A 28 -4.87 1.70 9.55
C THR A 28 -5.09 0.84 10.79
N ASN A 29 -6.02 1.23 11.67
CA ASN A 29 -6.30 0.51 12.91
C ASN A 29 -7.13 -0.78 12.72
N GLY A 30 -7.92 -0.85 11.65
CA GLY A 30 -8.87 -1.95 11.46
C GLY A 30 -10.13 -1.86 12.33
N TYR A 31 -10.19 -0.96 13.32
CA TYR A 31 -11.41 -0.72 14.11
C TYR A 31 -12.61 -0.36 13.23
N LEU A 32 -12.46 0.65 12.35
CA LEU A 32 -13.52 1.04 11.41
C LEU A 32 -13.84 -0.05 10.39
N ILE A 33 -12.87 -0.90 10.02
CA ILE A 33 -13.13 -2.04 9.15
C ILE A 33 -14.00 -3.07 9.89
N ALA A 34 -13.68 -3.37 11.16
CA ALA A 34 -14.51 -4.25 11.98
C ALA A 34 -15.92 -3.69 12.16
N GLU A 35 -16.05 -2.38 12.36
CA GLU A 35 -17.34 -1.71 12.45
C GLU A 35 -18.15 -1.82 11.16
N ILE A 36 -17.54 -1.62 10.00
CA ILE A 36 -18.20 -1.84 8.71
C ILE A 36 -18.72 -3.27 8.60
N PHE A 37 -17.92 -4.27 8.95
CA PHE A 37 -18.36 -5.66 8.89
C PHE A 37 -19.39 -6.01 9.97
N SER A 38 -19.43 -5.33 11.11
CA SER A 38 -20.41 -5.59 12.19
C SER A 38 -21.84 -5.23 11.75
N TRP A 39 -22.00 -4.28 10.83
CA TRP A 39 -23.29 -3.99 10.18
C TRP A 39 -23.85 -5.17 9.39
N TYR A 40 -22.98 -5.99 8.79
CA TYR A 40 -23.36 -7.13 7.95
C TYR A 40 -23.33 -8.45 8.72
N PHE A 41 -22.46 -8.56 9.73
CA PHE A 41 -22.22 -9.75 10.54
C PHE A 41 -22.26 -9.43 12.03
N PRO A 42 -23.40 -8.94 12.58
CA PRO A 42 -23.48 -8.47 13.96
C PRO A 42 -23.28 -9.58 15.00
N GLN A 43 -23.52 -10.84 14.62
CA GLN A 43 -23.33 -11.99 15.51
C GLN A 43 -21.87 -12.45 15.58
N ASP A 44 -21.10 -12.23 14.51
CA ASP A 44 -19.73 -12.76 14.37
C ASP A 44 -18.67 -11.73 14.78
N ILE A 45 -19.01 -10.44 14.73
CA ILE A 45 -18.12 -9.34 15.12
C ILE A 45 -18.60 -8.70 16.41
N GLN A 46 -17.78 -8.88 17.44
CA GLN A 46 -17.99 -8.27 18.74
C GLN A 46 -17.12 -7.01 18.88
N MET A 47 -17.72 -5.83 18.72
CA MET A 47 -16.97 -4.55 18.70
C MET A 47 -16.16 -4.28 19.98
N HIS A 48 -16.56 -4.84 21.13
CA HIS A 48 -15.81 -4.69 22.39
C HIS A 48 -14.43 -5.38 22.39
N MET A 49 -14.18 -6.29 21.44
CA MET A 49 -12.88 -6.94 21.26
C MET A 49 -11.88 -6.08 20.48
N TYR A 50 -12.34 -4.99 19.86
CA TYR A 50 -11.54 -4.10 19.03
C TYR A 50 -11.25 -2.81 19.79
N TYR A 51 -10.01 -2.34 19.68
CA TYR A 51 -9.54 -1.14 20.39
C TYR A 51 -9.17 -0.02 19.42
N ASP A 52 -9.49 1.22 19.75
CA ASP A 52 -9.21 2.40 18.90
C ASP A 52 -7.78 2.95 19.05
N GLY A 53 -6.90 2.22 19.74
CA GLY A 53 -5.53 2.65 20.03
C GLY A 53 -4.65 2.90 18.80
N THR A 54 -3.75 3.88 18.90
CA THR A 54 -2.94 4.35 17.75
C THR A 54 -1.59 3.63 17.58
N SER A 55 -1.12 2.93 18.61
CA SER A 55 0.16 2.19 18.60
C SER A 55 0.09 0.95 17.69
N LEU A 56 1.23 0.36 17.34
CA LEU A 56 1.27 -0.79 16.42
C LEU A 56 0.59 -2.03 17.00
N GLU A 57 0.76 -2.26 18.31
CA GLU A 57 0.22 -3.44 19.01
C GLU A 57 -1.32 -3.60 18.91
N PRO A 58 -2.16 -2.60 19.26
CA PRO A 58 -3.62 -2.72 19.10
C PRO A 58 -4.03 -2.87 17.63
N LYS A 59 -3.32 -2.21 16.70
CA LYS A 59 -3.56 -2.38 15.25
C LYS A 59 -3.34 -3.84 14.85
N THR A 60 -2.19 -4.42 15.19
CA THR A 60 -1.88 -5.82 14.88
C THR A 60 -2.90 -6.78 15.52
N LYS A 61 -3.31 -6.54 16.76
CA LYS A 61 -4.37 -7.34 17.43
C LYS A 61 -5.70 -7.27 16.70
N ASN A 62 -6.19 -6.07 16.37
CA ASN A 62 -7.44 -5.87 15.62
C ASN A 62 -7.39 -6.56 14.26
N TRP A 63 -6.28 -6.39 13.52
CA TRP A 63 -6.12 -7.03 12.21
C TRP A 63 -6.01 -8.54 12.28
N ASN A 64 -5.46 -9.11 13.34
CA ASN A 64 -5.46 -10.56 13.54
C ASN A 64 -6.87 -11.12 13.77
N LEU A 65 -7.72 -10.40 14.52
CA LEU A 65 -9.14 -10.75 14.68
C LEU A 65 -9.87 -10.69 13.33
N LEU A 66 -9.65 -9.63 12.55
CA LEU A 66 -10.22 -9.48 11.20
C LEU A 66 -9.75 -10.57 10.24
N LYS A 67 -8.46 -10.92 10.22
CA LYS A 67 -7.93 -12.01 9.38
C LYS A 67 -8.58 -13.35 9.70
N ASN A 68 -8.77 -13.65 10.98
CA ASN A 68 -9.48 -14.86 11.42
C ASN A 68 -10.95 -14.84 11.00
N PHE A 69 -11.61 -13.68 11.11
CA PHE A 69 -12.97 -13.48 10.62
C PHE A 69 -13.06 -13.70 9.10
N PHE A 70 -12.19 -13.07 8.29
CA PHE A 70 -12.19 -13.23 6.84
C PHE A 70 -12.00 -14.69 6.43
N LYS A 71 -11.08 -15.40 7.08
CA LYS A 71 -10.84 -16.83 6.84
C LYS A 71 -12.08 -17.69 7.15
N ARG A 72 -12.78 -17.42 8.25
CA ARG A 72 -14.00 -18.15 8.63
C ARG A 72 -15.14 -17.95 7.63
N HIS A 73 -15.33 -16.73 7.14
CA HIS A 73 -16.41 -16.37 6.21
C HIS A 73 -16.01 -16.53 4.73
N ARG A 74 -14.82 -17.05 4.42
CA ARG A 74 -14.28 -17.19 3.05
C ARG A 74 -14.28 -15.86 2.27
N ILE A 75 -14.02 -14.77 2.97
CA ILE A 75 -13.88 -13.43 2.41
C ILE A 75 -12.48 -13.34 1.80
N ASP A 76 -12.42 -13.23 0.48
CA ASP A 76 -11.17 -13.17 -0.27
C ASP A 76 -10.68 -11.72 -0.42
N ILE A 77 -9.79 -11.33 0.49
CA ILE A 77 -9.09 -10.04 0.48
C ILE A 77 -7.59 -10.32 0.33
N PRO A 78 -6.92 -9.73 -0.68
CA PRO A 78 -5.48 -9.88 -0.86
C PRO A 78 -4.71 -9.48 0.43
N PRO A 79 -3.80 -10.33 0.94
CA PRO A 79 -3.06 -10.03 2.16
C PRO A 79 -2.19 -8.77 2.01
N GLU A 80 -1.78 -8.44 0.79
CA GLU A 80 -1.01 -7.24 0.46
C GLU A 80 -1.83 -5.97 0.77
N TYR A 81 -3.16 -5.99 0.55
CA TYR A 81 -4.03 -4.83 0.81
C TYR A 81 -4.14 -4.58 2.31
N ILE A 82 -4.25 -5.67 3.09
CA ILE A 82 -4.28 -5.62 4.55
C ILE A 82 -2.95 -5.12 5.09
N SER A 83 -1.84 -5.74 4.70
CA SER A 83 -0.49 -5.33 5.15
C SER A 83 -0.19 -3.89 4.74
N GLY A 84 -0.46 -3.52 3.49
CA GLY A 84 -0.28 -2.14 3.03
C GLY A 84 -1.12 -1.13 3.81
N THR A 85 -2.33 -1.50 4.23
CA THR A 85 -3.21 -0.65 5.05
C THR A 85 -2.65 -0.47 6.46
N ILE A 86 -2.19 -1.55 7.10
CA ILE A 86 -1.54 -1.53 8.43
C ILE A 86 -0.31 -0.61 8.42
N HIS A 87 0.46 -0.64 7.34
CA HIS A 87 1.69 0.14 7.21
C HIS A 87 1.50 1.51 6.57
N CYS A 88 0.25 1.94 6.29
CA CYS A 88 -0.02 3.26 5.72
C CYS A 88 0.72 3.48 4.38
N LYS A 89 0.72 2.44 3.54
CA LYS A 89 1.16 2.52 2.15
C LYS A 89 0.16 3.32 1.32
N GLU A 90 0.65 4.04 0.32
CA GLU A 90 -0.23 4.80 -0.58
C GLU A 90 -1.14 3.84 -1.35
N GLY A 91 -2.41 4.19 -1.54
CA GLY A 91 -3.37 3.40 -2.30
C GLY A 91 -3.92 2.16 -1.59
N ALA A 92 -3.18 1.50 -0.69
CA ALA A 92 -3.58 0.24 -0.06
C ALA A 92 -4.94 0.30 0.65
N ALA A 93 -5.15 1.29 1.51
CA ALA A 93 -6.41 1.46 2.23
C ALA A 93 -7.60 1.77 1.31
N THR A 94 -7.33 2.40 0.16
CA THR A 94 -8.34 2.71 -0.86
C THR A 94 -8.75 1.45 -1.61
N LEU A 95 -7.78 0.66 -2.08
CA LEU A 95 -8.05 -0.63 -2.73
C LEU A 95 -8.74 -1.61 -1.79
N LEU A 96 -8.34 -1.63 -0.52
CA LEU A 96 -8.98 -2.43 0.50
C LEU A 96 -10.46 -2.07 0.65
N ILE A 97 -10.79 -0.79 0.83
CA ILE A 97 -12.18 -0.41 1.08
C ILE A 97 -13.06 -0.59 -0.16
N GLU A 98 -12.51 -0.37 -1.36
CA GLU A 98 -13.19 -0.70 -2.60
C GLU A 98 -13.46 -2.20 -2.69
N LYS A 99 -12.49 -3.05 -2.35
CA LYS A 99 -12.68 -4.51 -2.33
C LYS A 99 -13.72 -4.94 -1.31
N VAL A 100 -13.71 -4.35 -0.11
CA VAL A 100 -14.72 -4.61 0.93
C VAL A 100 -16.11 -4.19 0.47
N TYR A 101 -16.25 -3.03 -0.19
CA TYR A 101 -17.50 -2.60 -0.79
C TYR A 101 -18.02 -3.61 -1.82
N GLU A 102 -17.14 -4.08 -2.73
CA GLU A 102 -17.52 -5.06 -3.75
C GLU A 102 -18.03 -6.36 -3.13
N ILE A 103 -17.35 -6.86 -2.09
CA ILE A 103 -17.72 -8.10 -1.40
C ILE A 103 -19.05 -7.94 -0.65
N LEU A 104 -19.23 -6.85 0.09
CA LEU A 104 -20.40 -6.67 0.95
C LEU A 104 -21.67 -6.28 0.17
N THR A 105 -21.52 -5.59 -0.95
CA THR A 105 -22.66 -5.09 -1.73
C THR A 105 -22.92 -5.87 -3.02
N ASN A 106 -22.00 -6.76 -3.42
CA ASN A 106 -22.00 -7.46 -4.71
C ASN A 106 -22.08 -6.50 -5.92
N ARG A 107 -21.58 -5.27 -5.76
CA ARG A 107 -21.48 -4.27 -6.83
C ARG A 107 -20.04 -4.15 -7.28
N GLN A 108 -19.80 -3.74 -8.52
CA GLN A 108 -18.44 -3.50 -9.02
C GLN A 108 -18.11 -2.01 -9.01
N VAL A 109 -16.91 -1.68 -8.54
CA VAL A 109 -16.43 -0.30 -8.61
C VAL A 109 -15.93 -0.02 -10.02
N LYS A 110 -16.46 1.03 -10.66
CA LYS A 110 -15.94 1.47 -11.97
C LYS A 110 -14.52 2.00 -11.79
N LYS A 111 -13.52 1.21 -12.18
CA LYS A 111 -12.11 1.61 -12.19
C LYS A 111 -11.82 2.37 -13.48
N VAL A 112 -11.39 3.64 -13.36
CA VAL A 112 -11.04 4.49 -14.52
C VAL A 112 -9.63 4.17 -15.05
N VAL A 113 -8.78 3.54 -14.23
CA VAL A 113 -7.41 3.15 -14.57
C VAL A 113 -7.11 1.80 -13.92
N GLU A 114 -6.70 0.80 -14.71
CA GLU A 114 -6.08 -0.41 -14.18
C GLU A 114 -4.71 -0.04 -13.62
N LEU A 115 -4.59 0.01 -12.30
CA LEU A 115 -3.29 0.23 -11.65
C LEU A 115 -2.40 -1.01 -11.87
N PRO A 116 -1.10 -0.85 -12.13
CA PRO A 116 -0.17 -1.98 -12.25
C PRO A 116 -0.17 -2.81 -10.97
N LYS A 117 0.13 -4.12 -11.10
CA LYS A 117 0.23 -5.10 -10.01
C LYS A 117 0.74 -4.46 -8.71
N ASP A 118 -0.12 -4.50 -7.69
CA ASP A 118 -0.08 -3.71 -6.46
C ASP A 118 1.12 -4.03 -5.56
N ASN A 119 2.32 -3.58 -5.96
CA ASN A 119 3.51 -3.70 -5.11
C ASN A 119 3.58 -2.60 -4.03
N PHE A 120 2.61 -1.69 -3.99
CA PHE A 120 2.58 -0.55 -3.06
C PHE A 120 3.89 0.26 -3.03
N THR A 121 4.58 0.28 -4.17
CA THR A 121 5.81 1.05 -4.38
C THR A 121 5.52 2.36 -5.08
N ASP A 122 6.44 3.31 -4.96
CA ASP A 122 6.36 4.58 -5.68
C ASP A 122 6.85 4.50 -7.13
N GLN A 123 7.11 3.30 -7.66
CA GLN A 123 7.71 3.08 -8.98
C GLN A 123 6.94 3.76 -10.11
N ALA A 124 5.64 3.52 -10.24
CA ALA A 124 4.82 4.11 -11.29
C ALA A 124 4.82 5.66 -11.21
N TYR A 125 4.91 6.20 -10.01
CA TYR A 125 5.05 7.65 -9.82
C TYR A 125 6.44 8.13 -10.28
N GLN A 126 7.52 7.44 -9.92
CA GLN A 126 8.88 7.78 -10.35
C GLN A 126 9.07 7.71 -11.87
N GLU A 127 8.44 6.74 -12.53
CA GLU A 127 8.53 6.57 -13.98
C GLU A 127 7.95 7.76 -14.74
N ASN A 128 6.82 8.30 -14.25
CA ASN A 128 6.14 9.47 -14.82
C ASN A 128 6.87 10.80 -14.54
N LEU A 129 7.82 10.83 -13.59
CA LEU A 129 8.57 12.03 -13.27
C LEU A 129 9.73 12.28 -14.26
N PRO A 130 10.03 13.56 -14.56
CA PRO A 130 11.23 13.90 -15.31
C PRO A 130 12.47 13.51 -14.50
N LEU A 131 13.54 13.09 -15.18
CA LEU A 131 14.74 12.52 -14.56
C LEU A 131 15.36 13.38 -13.44
N HIS A 132 15.27 14.71 -13.51
CA HIS A 132 15.84 15.60 -12.48
C HIS A 132 14.99 15.64 -11.19
N ALA A 133 13.72 15.25 -11.25
CA ALA A 133 12.79 15.23 -10.14
C ALA A 133 12.64 13.84 -9.49
N ARG A 134 13.28 12.80 -10.08
CA ARG A 134 13.27 11.45 -9.53
C ARG A 134 13.96 11.40 -8.16
N SER A 135 13.47 10.49 -7.32
CA SER A 135 13.93 10.36 -5.94
C SER A 135 15.40 9.95 -5.83
N THR A 136 16.09 10.41 -4.79
CA THR A 136 17.40 9.87 -4.40
C THR A 136 17.26 8.50 -3.72
N ALA A 137 18.35 7.73 -3.61
CA ALA A 137 18.34 6.43 -2.93
C ALA A 137 17.73 6.49 -1.52
N SER A 138 18.14 7.45 -0.70
CA SER A 138 17.58 7.63 0.65
C SER A 138 16.09 7.95 0.64
N LYS A 139 15.62 8.70 -0.37
CA LYS A 139 14.19 9.02 -0.52
C LYS A 139 13.40 7.81 -1.01
N ALA A 140 13.96 6.99 -1.89
CA ALA A 140 13.36 5.74 -2.34
C ALA A 140 13.13 4.77 -1.17
N ILE A 141 14.10 4.63 -0.25
CA ILE A 141 13.92 3.84 0.97
C ILE A 141 12.76 4.40 1.81
N LYS A 142 12.75 5.72 2.08
CA LYS A 142 11.70 6.35 2.90
C LYS A 142 10.29 6.23 2.32
N ASN A 143 10.18 6.21 0.99
CA ASN A 143 8.89 6.09 0.31
C ASN A 143 8.40 4.64 0.31
N ASN A 144 9.29 3.66 0.11
CA ASN A 144 8.93 2.26 -0.08
C ASN A 144 9.03 1.39 1.18
N LEU A 145 9.76 1.80 2.22
CA LEU A 145 9.91 1.05 3.47
C LEU A 145 9.46 1.92 4.65
N ARG A 146 8.39 1.50 5.32
CA ARG A 146 7.80 2.19 6.46
C ARG A 146 8.41 1.71 7.77
N ILE A 147 8.51 2.61 8.74
CA ILE A 147 9.04 2.31 10.07
C ILE A 147 8.21 1.20 10.74
N THR A 148 6.90 1.17 10.52
CA THR A 148 6.03 0.13 11.09
C THR A 148 6.31 -1.27 10.53
N GLU A 149 6.77 -1.40 9.27
CA GLU A 149 7.22 -2.68 8.71
C GLU A 149 8.49 -3.17 9.41
N ILE A 150 9.41 -2.24 9.69
CA ILE A 150 10.66 -2.54 10.41
C ILE A 150 10.37 -2.95 11.86
N MET A 151 9.38 -2.31 12.50
CA MET A 151 8.99 -2.62 13.88
C MET A 151 8.23 -3.94 14.02
N GLU A 152 7.48 -4.35 13.00
CA GLU A 152 6.78 -5.64 13.00
C GLU A 152 7.76 -6.81 12.87
N ASP A 153 8.75 -6.69 11.96
CA ASP A 153 9.79 -7.69 11.78
C ASP A 153 10.92 -7.51 12.81
N GLN A 154 10.97 -8.37 13.84
CA GLN A 154 12.08 -8.39 14.80
C GLN A 154 13.43 -8.79 14.17
N ASN A 155 13.43 -9.31 12.94
CA ASN A 155 14.64 -9.78 12.27
C ASN A 155 15.37 -8.64 11.52
N LEU A 156 16.47 -8.19 12.11
CA LEU A 156 17.33 -7.14 11.55
C LEU A 156 17.89 -7.49 10.15
N ILE A 157 18.15 -8.78 9.89
CA ILE A 157 18.71 -9.23 8.61
C ILE A 157 17.67 -9.04 7.50
N LEU A 158 16.42 -9.42 7.74
CA LEU A 158 15.34 -9.24 6.76
C LEU A 158 15.09 -7.76 6.47
N ASN A 159 15.08 -6.92 7.51
CA ASN A 159 14.93 -5.48 7.35
C ASN A 159 16.08 -4.86 6.54
N SER A 160 17.32 -5.29 6.79
CA SER A 160 18.48 -4.91 5.99
C SER A 160 18.33 -5.35 4.53
N GLN A 161 17.94 -6.60 4.28
CA GLN A 161 17.73 -7.12 2.93
C GLN A 161 16.65 -6.35 2.16
N LYS A 162 15.53 -5.98 2.80
CA LYS A 162 14.48 -5.14 2.20
C LYS A 162 15.04 -3.78 1.77
N ALA A 163 15.82 -3.13 2.63
CA ALA A 163 16.45 -1.85 2.31
C ALA A 163 17.48 -1.99 1.17
N GLN A 164 18.30 -3.04 1.21
CA GLN A 164 19.29 -3.32 0.16
C GLN A 164 18.63 -3.59 -1.20
N LYS A 165 17.50 -4.29 -1.22
CA LYS A 165 16.73 -4.49 -2.46
C LYS A 165 16.31 -3.16 -3.07
N ILE A 166 15.71 -2.25 -2.28
CA ILE A 166 15.30 -0.92 -2.76
C ILE A 166 16.50 -0.12 -3.30
N ILE A 167 17.66 -0.22 -2.64
CA ILE A 167 18.89 0.43 -3.10
C ILE A 167 19.35 -0.17 -4.43
N SER A 168 19.36 -1.50 -4.56
CA SER A 168 19.74 -2.21 -5.78
C SER A 168 18.86 -1.78 -6.96
N ASP A 169 17.55 -1.83 -6.79
CA ASP A 169 16.57 -1.44 -7.81
C ASP A 169 16.77 0.04 -8.21
N HIS A 170 17.05 0.92 -7.24
CA HIS A 170 17.36 2.33 -7.52
C HIS A 170 18.65 2.50 -8.33
N VAL A 171 19.71 1.76 -8.02
CA VAL A 171 20.99 1.81 -8.73
C VAL A 171 20.82 1.30 -10.17
N GLU A 172 20.06 0.24 -10.37
CA GLU A 172 19.72 -0.31 -11.67
C GLU A 172 18.96 0.70 -12.53
N ASN A 173 17.88 1.29 -12.00
CA ASN A 173 17.13 2.35 -12.69
C ASN A 173 18.03 3.51 -13.11
N ARG A 174 18.96 3.95 -12.24
CA ARG A 174 19.93 5.02 -12.57
C ARG A 174 20.94 4.59 -13.63
N ARG A 175 21.26 3.30 -13.74
CA ARG A 175 22.11 2.76 -14.80
C ARG A 175 21.36 2.82 -16.13
N ASP A 176 20.12 2.37 -16.16
CA ASP A 176 19.28 2.34 -17.37
C ASP A 176 19.04 3.75 -17.90
N GLU A 177 18.79 4.71 -17.02
CA GLU A 177 18.68 6.13 -17.40
C GLU A 177 19.93 6.63 -18.16
N ARG A 178 21.14 6.21 -17.74
CA ARG A 178 22.38 6.61 -18.42
C ARG A 178 22.51 5.97 -19.80
N VAL A 179 22.03 4.74 -19.95
CA VAL A 179 22.02 4.02 -21.23
C VAL A 179 21.00 4.63 -22.19
N CYS A 180 19.81 4.97 -21.72
CA CYS A 180 18.75 5.57 -22.54
C CYS A 180 19.03 7.02 -22.93
N TYR A 181 19.76 7.78 -22.10
CA TYR A 181 20.02 9.21 -22.32
C TYR A 181 21.52 9.56 -22.22
N PRO A 182 22.39 8.98 -23.07
CA PRO A 182 23.84 9.10 -22.93
C PRO A 182 24.33 10.55 -23.05
N GLY A 183 23.71 11.35 -23.93
CA GLY A 183 24.04 12.76 -24.13
C GLY A 183 23.78 13.63 -22.89
N ARG A 184 22.74 13.33 -22.11
CA ARG A 184 22.42 14.05 -20.87
C ARG A 184 23.43 13.76 -19.76
N PHE A 185 23.95 12.54 -19.71
CA PHE A 185 24.88 12.10 -18.67
C PHE A 185 26.35 12.20 -19.09
N HIS A 186 26.62 12.78 -20.27
CA HIS A 186 27.96 12.88 -20.84
C HIS A 186 28.70 11.52 -20.82
N VAL A 187 27.98 10.44 -21.10
CA VAL A 187 28.55 9.09 -21.11
C VAL A 187 29.53 9.02 -22.27
N LYS A 188 30.81 8.75 -21.95
CA LYS A 188 31.83 8.56 -22.98
C LYS A 188 31.64 7.19 -23.63
N PRO A 189 31.78 7.08 -24.96
CA PRO A 189 31.73 5.79 -25.64
C PRO A 189 32.85 4.89 -25.11
N THR A 190 32.55 3.61 -25.01
CA THR A 190 33.50 2.59 -24.56
C THR A 190 34.55 2.34 -25.64
N ALA A 191 35.71 1.79 -25.25
CA ALA A 191 36.77 1.44 -26.21
C ALA A 191 36.27 0.47 -27.30
N GLY A 192 35.31 -0.41 -26.98
CA GLY A 192 34.67 -1.29 -27.96
C GLY A 192 33.85 -0.54 -29.00
N GLU A 193 33.04 0.44 -28.58
CA GLU A 193 32.22 1.27 -29.47
C GLU A 193 33.06 2.17 -30.38
N LEU A 194 34.21 2.65 -29.87
CA LEU A 194 35.17 3.44 -30.66
C LEU A 194 35.93 2.61 -31.70
N CYS A 195 35.98 1.28 -31.54
CA CYS A 195 36.73 0.38 -32.41
C CYS A 195 35.89 -0.25 -33.54
N ILE A 196 34.57 -0.01 -33.59
CA ILE A 196 33.72 -0.50 -34.70
C ILE A 196 33.98 0.38 -35.93
N ARG A 197 34.69 -0.19 -36.91
CA ARG A 197 34.87 0.34 -38.28
C ARG A 197 33.91 -0.33 -39.24
#